data_AF-A0A3N0Z5X4-F1
#
_entry.id   AF-A0A3N0Z5X4-F1
#
_cell.length_a   1.000
_cell.length_b   1.000
_cell.length_c   1.000
_cell.angle_alpha   90.00
_cell.angle_beta   90.00
_cell.angle_gamma   90.00
#
_symmetry.space_group_name_H-M   'P 1'
#
loop_
_entity.id
_entity.type
_entity.pdbx_description
1 polymer ?
#
loop_
_entity_poly.entity_id
_entity_poly.type
_entity_poly.pdbx_seq_one_letter_code
_entity_poly.pdbx_strand_id
1 'polypeptide(L)'
;MVEVMGTNSIELVYRPWNLTDMKEAMAHLPNPDDAGDRFATELMTFCQEFSPTLNELKRLMMAKLGGMNWHKISAELPAADHRRSHVNWQHASNDGYRAAVMGLTETVRRAFPARIDMSRVSHCRQEPGESVQVYYERLYGVFCKHSGLKEPADRGNRPTTWESYLANSLLNGLRTEISQAVKHSYIEWIEGRVSTIMKHALHAEDELREKKERPRIKELQLAAVQRFSGNKGGQKWLLSIQTKMAVICAELATTLFVSARDAGSAKWTDIGQ
;
A
#
# COMPACT_ATOMS: atom_id res chain seq x y z
N MET A 1 12.96 -15.74 -26.61
CA MET A 1 13.21 -15.35 -28.03
C MET A 1 13.63 -13.88 -28.05
N VAL A 2 14.40 -13.40 -29.04
CA VAL A 2 14.78 -11.99 -29.17
C VAL A 2 14.40 -11.50 -30.56
N GLU A 3 13.78 -10.34 -30.63
CA GLU A 3 13.45 -9.67 -31.89
C GLU A 3 14.70 -9.00 -32.46
N VAL A 4 15.02 -9.29 -33.71
CA VAL A 4 16.16 -8.72 -34.43
C VAL A 4 15.66 -8.12 -35.73
N MET A 5 16.20 -6.96 -36.10
CA MET A 5 15.94 -6.35 -37.40
C MET A 5 16.66 -7.19 -38.48
N GLY A 6 15.88 -7.94 -39.26
CA GLY A 6 16.36 -8.62 -40.45
C GLY A 6 16.44 -7.67 -41.65
N THR A 7 16.92 -8.18 -42.79
CA THR A 7 17.12 -7.39 -44.02
C THR A 7 15.84 -6.75 -44.57
N ASN A 8 14.66 -7.36 -44.34
CA ASN A 8 13.37 -6.88 -44.84
C ASN A 8 12.20 -6.99 -43.82
N SER A 9 12.42 -7.54 -42.63
CA SER A 9 11.39 -7.75 -41.60
C SER A 9 11.99 -7.96 -40.22
N ILE A 10 11.17 -7.86 -39.17
CA ILE A 10 11.57 -8.25 -37.81
C ILE A 10 11.54 -9.78 -37.73
N GLU A 11 12.68 -10.38 -37.38
CA GLU A 11 12.84 -11.82 -37.23
C GLU A 11 12.97 -12.19 -35.76
N LEU A 12 12.42 -13.34 -35.37
CA LEU A 12 12.56 -13.89 -34.02
C LEU A 12 13.73 -14.86 -33.96
N VAL A 13 14.78 -14.47 -33.26
CA VAL A 13 15.97 -15.30 -33.04
C VAL A 13 15.88 -16.00 -31.69
N TYR A 14 16.17 -17.30 -31.67
CA TYR A 14 16.27 -18.04 -30.43
C TYR A 14 17.58 -17.70 -29.72
N ARG A 15 17.45 -17.17 -28.49
CA ARG A 15 18.56 -17.02 -27.55
C ARG A 15 18.26 -17.87 -26.33
N PRO A 16 19.09 -18.88 -26.02
CA PRO A 16 18.88 -19.72 -24.86
C PRO A 16 19.04 -18.92 -23.57
N TRP A 17 18.17 -19.20 -22.61
CA TRP A 17 18.20 -18.57 -21.30
C TRP A 17 19.29 -19.21 -20.43
N ASN A 18 20.14 -18.38 -19.84
CA ASN A 18 21.04 -18.83 -18.79
C ASN A 18 20.31 -18.86 -17.43
N LEU A 19 20.86 -19.58 -16.44
CA LEU A 19 20.21 -19.75 -15.14
C LEU A 19 20.03 -18.42 -14.36
N THR A 20 20.89 -17.44 -14.61
CA THR A 20 20.82 -16.11 -13.97
C THR A 20 19.65 -15.32 -14.54
N ASP A 21 19.54 -15.24 -15.87
CA ASP A 21 18.43 -14.59 -16.57
C ASP A 21 17.09 -15.20 -16.14
N MET A 22 17.03 -16.53 -16.00
CA MET A 22 15.87 -17.26 -15.50
C MET A 22 15.46 -16.82 -14.08
N LYS A 23 16.42 -16.68 -13.16
CA LYS A 23 16.15 -16.30 -11.78
C LYS A 23 15.70 -14.85 -11.67
N GLU A 24 16.39 -13.93 -12.35
CA GLU A 24 16.06 -12.50 -12.36
C GLU A 24 14.67 -12.26 -12.93
N ALA A 25 14.38 -12.89 -14.07
CA ALA A 25 13.09 -12.76 -14.73
C ALA A 25 11.95 -13.46 -13.95
N MET A 26 12.23 -14.35 -13.01
CA MET A 26 11.20 -14.96 -12.15
C MET A 26 11.03 -14.29 -10.79
N ALA A 27 11.94 -13.41 -10.40
CA ALA A 27 11.96 -12.78 -9.08
C ALA A 27 10.71 -11.92 -8.83
N HIS A 28 10.16 -11.32 -9.89
CA HIS A 28 8.99 -10.46 -9.81
C HIS A 28 7.66 -11.23 -9.72
N LEU A 29 7.63 -12.51 -10.15
CA LEU A 29 6.41 -13.30 -10.09
C LEU A 29 6.04 -13.64 -8.63
N PRO A 30 4.76 -13.59 -8.23
CA PRO A 30 4.32 -13.92 -6.88
C PRO A 30 4.54 -15.39 -6.54
N ASN A 31 4.33 -15.77 -5.28
CA ASN A 31 4.29 -17.17 -4.90
C ASN A 31 2.92 -17.77 -5.28
N PRO A 32 2.87 -18.83 -6.09
CA PRO A 32 1.61 -19.47 -6.49
C PRO A 32 0.81 -20.04 -5.31
N ASP A 33 1.44 -20.46 -4.20
CA ASP A 33 0.72 -20.92 -3.01
C ASP A 33 -0.09 -19.82 -2.32
N ASP A 34 0.33 -18.55 -2.49
CA ASP A 34 -0.31 -17.39 -1.90
C ASP A 34 -1.36 -16.75 -2.82
N ALA A 35 -1.17 -16.86 -4.13
CA ALA A 35 -1.97 -16.15 -5.12
C ALA A 35 -1.92 -16.84 -6.50
N GLY A 36 -2.42 -18.08 -6.61
CA GLY A 36 -2.36 -18.86 -7.86
C GLY A 36 -2.99 -18.18 -9.07
N ASP A 37 -4.11 -17.47 -8.89
CA ASP A 37 -4.75 -16.71 -9.99
C ASP A 37 -3.92 -15.50 -10.45
N ARG A 38 -3.36 -14.74 -9.50
CA ARG A 38 -2.46 -13.63 -9.81
C ARG A 38 -1.19 -14.13 -10.48
N PHE A 39 -0.62 -15.21 -9.96
CA PHE A 39 0.54 -15.86 -10.57
C PHE A 39 0.25 -16.32 -12.00
N ALA A 40 -0.88 -16.97 -12.25
CA ALA A 40 -1.26 -17.41 -13.59
C ALA A 40 -1.42 -16.23 -14.57
N THR A 41 -1.97 -15.12 -14.09
CA THR A 41 -2.11 -13.89 -14.89
C THR A 41 -0.76 -13.25 -15.21
N GLU A 42 0.10 -13.07 -14.20
CA GLU A 42 1.44 -12.52 -14.42
C GLU A 42 2.33 -13.46 -15.25
N LEU A 43 2.17 -14.79 -15.12
CA LEU A 43 2.85 -15.78 -15.95
C LEU A 43 2.46 -15.66 -17.44
N MET A 44 1.20 -15.35 -17.73
CA MET A 44 0.75 -15.09 -19.10
C MET A 44 1.45 -13.87 -19.69
N THR A 45 1.46 -12.76 -18.94
CA THR A 45 2.16 -11.52 -19.35
C THR A 45 3.65 -11.78 -19.56
N PHE A 46 4.27 -12.48 -18.61
CA PHE A 46 5.67 -12.91 -18.71
C PHE A 46 5.95 -13.69 -20.00
N CYS A 47 5.08 -14.65 -20.36
CA CYS A 47 5.25 -15.43 -21.58
C CYS A 47 5.09 -14.58 -22.87
N GLN A 48 4.31 -13.50 -22.83
CA GLN A 48 4.16 -12.56 -23.94
C GLN A 48 5.40 -11.69 -24.14
N GLU A 49 5.98 -11.20 -23.05
CA GLU A 49 7.14 -10.32 -23.06
C GLU A 49 8.43 -11.08 -23.39
N PHE A 50 8.67 -12.19 -22.68
CA PHE A 50 9.95 -12.90 -22.70
C PHE A 50 9.99 -14.05 -23.70
N SER A 51 8.82 -14.59 -24.06
CA SER A 51 8.65 -15.68 -25.03
C SER A 51 9.66 -16.82 -24.84
N PRO A 52 9.71 -17.45 -23.64
CA PRO A 52 10.52 -18.64 -23.42
C PRO A 52 10.01 -19.81 -24.28
N THR A 53 10.84 -20.82 -24.54
CA THR A 53 10.31 -22.10 -25.04
C THR A 53 9.56 -22.84 -23.93
N LEU A 54 8.73 -23.84 -24.26
CA LEU A 54 8.08 -24.64 -23.23
C LEU A 54 9.08 -25.41 -22.36
N ASN A 55 10.20 -25.85 -22.93
CA ASN A 55 11.27 -26.48 -22.15
C ASN A 55 11.98 -25.50 -21.20
N GLU A 56 12.14 -24.23 -21.58
CA GLU A 56 12.59 -23.18 -20.67
C GLU A 56 11.55 -22.93 -19.58
N LEU A 57 10.27 -22.82 -19.97
CA LEU A 57 9.15 -22.63 -19.04
C LEU A 57 9.02 -23.76 -18.02
N LYS A 58 9.23 -25.03 -18.42
CA LYS A 58 9.27 -26.18 -17.51
C LYS A 58 10.36 -26.02 -16.45
N ARG A 59 11.57 -25.62 -16.87
CA ARG A 59 12.71 -25.40 -15.95
C ARG A 59 12.44 -24.23 -15.00
N LEU A 60 11.89 -23.14 -15.53
CA LEU A 60 11.47 -21.96 -14.76
C LEU A 60 10.44 -22.37 -13.69
N MET A 61 9.39 -23.09 -14.08
CA MET A 61 8.33 -23.52 -13.18
C MET A 61 8.82 -24.51 -12.12
N MET A 62 9.69 -25.46 -12.50
CA MET A 62 10.32 -26.38 -11.54
C MET A 62 11.15 -25.61 -10.50
N ALA A 63 11.90 -24.60 -10.93
CA ALA A 63 12.66 -23.73 -10.01
C ALA A 63 11.74 -22.87 -9.12
N LYS A 64 10.61 -22.36 -9.64
CA LYS A 64 9.67 -21.50 -8.88
C LYS A 64 8.91 -22.28 -7.82
N LEU A 65 8.38 -23.42 -8.21
CA LEU A 65 7.50 -24.25 -7.38
C LEU A 65 8.30 -25.11 -6.41
N GLY A 66 9.53 -25.47 -6.77
CA GLY A 66 10.27 -26.53 -6.09
C GLY A 66 9.66 -27.91 -6.34
N GLY A 67 10.35 -28.96 -5.91
CA GLY A 67 9.96 -30.34 -6.18
C GLY A 67 8.55 -30.68 -5.68
N MET A 68 8.20 -30.28 -4.46
CA MET A 68 6.93 -30.64 -3.81
C MET A 68 5.69 -30.13 -4.56
N ASN A 69 5.76 -28.94 -5.15
CA ASN A 69 4.65 -28.32 -5.86
C ASN A 69 4.69 -28.57 -7.37
N TRP A 70 5.87 -28.89 -7.94
CA TRP A 70 6.03 -29.18 -9.37
C TRP A 70 5.14 -30.35 -9.85
N HIS A 71 5.04 -31.40 -9.04
CA HIS A 71 4.23 -32.58 -9.36
C HIS A 71 2.75 -32.26 -9.60
N LYS A 72 2.23 -31.15 -9.03
CA LYS A 72 0.84 -30.74 -9.20
C LYS A 72 0.51 -30.28 -10.62
N ILE A 73 1.51 -29.83 -11.37
CA ILE A 73 1.33 -29.27 -12.72
C ILE A 73 2.05 -30.05 -13.82
N SER A 74 3.06 -30.86 -13.46
CA SER A 74 3.96 -31.47 -14.43
C SER A 74 3.29 -32.48 -15.35
N ALA A 75 2.24 -33.15 -14.90
CA ALA A 75 1.53 -34.19 -15.65
C ALA A 75 0.69 -33.62 -16.81
N GLU A 76 0.30 -32.35 -16.74
CA GLU A 76 -0.61 -31.71 -17.70
C GLU A 76 0.13 -30.85 -18.73
N LEU A 77 1.45 -30.73 -18.58
CA LEU A 77 2.28 -29.98 -19.51
C LEU A 77 2.47 -30.76 -20.81
N PRO A 78 2.33 -30.10 -21.99
CA PRO A 78 2.57 -30.75 -23.27
C PRO A 78 3.97 -31.36 -23.35
N ALA A 79 4.06 -32.58 -23.90
CA ALA A 79 5.33 -33.23 -24.17
C ALA A 79 6.11 -32.53 -25.29
N ALA A 80 5.40 -32.03 -26.31
CA ALA A 80 5.98 -31.28 -27.41
C ALA A 80 6.55 -29.94 -26.92
N ASP A 81 7.74 -29.58 -27.42
CA ASP A 81 8.32 -28.26 -27.19
C ASP A 81 7.72 -27.26 -28.17
N HIS A 82 6.96 -26.31 -27.65
CA HIS A 82 6.41 -25.20 -28.42
C HIS A 82 7.24 -23.94 -28.16
N ARG A 83 7.37 -23.11 -29.19
CA ARG A 83 8.00 -21.79 -29.12
C ARG A 83 7.24 -20.79 -29.98
N ARG A 84 7.34 -19.51 -29.63
CA ARG A 84 6.82 -18.42 -30.45
C ARG A 84 7.54 -18.40 -31.80
N SER A 85 6.76 -18.38 -32.87
CA SER A 85 7.25 -18.41 -34.26
C SER A 85 7.06 -17.08 -34.98
N HIS A 86 6.23 -16.18 -34.47
CA HIS A 86 5.96 -14.88 -35.10
C HIS A 86 5.92 -13.71 -34.09
N VAL A 87 6.38 -12.54 -34.55
CA VAL A 87 6.51 -11.30 -33.75
C VAL A 87 5.17 -10.80 -33.25
N ASN A 88 4.08 -10.91 -34.03
CA ASN A 88 2.74 -10.65 -33.49
C ASN A 88 2.26 -11.85 -32.65
N TRP A 89 2.01 -11.65 -31.35
CA TRP A 89 1.48 -12.66 -30.44
C TRP A 89 0.21 -13.35 -30.97
N GLN A 90 -0.72 -12.58 -31.54
CA GLN A 90 -2.02 -13.07 -32.02
C GLN A 90 -1.95 -13.75 -33.40
N HIS A 91 -0.77 -13.87 -34.01
CA HIS A 91 -0.63 -14.51 -35.31
C HIS A 91 -0.94 -16.02 -35.23
N ALA A 92 -1.57 -16.57 -36.27
CA ALA A 92 -2.01 -17.98 -36.32
C ALA A 92 -0.85 -18.99 -36.14
N SER A 93 0.35 -18.65 -36.60
CA SER A 93 1.54 -19.51 -36.40
C SER A 93 1.98 -19.65 -34.94
N ASN A 94 1.47 -18.81 -34.03
CA ASN A 94 1.72 -18.91 -32.59
C ASN A 94 0.66 -19.74 -31.85
N ASP A 95 -0.36 -20.26 -32.52
CA ASP A 95 -1.52 -20.91 -31.88
C ASP A 95 -1.13 -22.05 -30.94
N GLY A 96 -0.22 -22.93 -31.36
CA GLY A 96 0.25 -24.04 -30.53
C GLY A 96 0.98 -23.56 -29.26
N TYR A 97 1.82 -22.53 -29.39
CA TYR A 97 2.52 -21.96 -28.23
C TYR A 97 1.54 -21.23 -27.29
N ARG A 98 0.63 -20.42 -27.82
CA ARG A 98 -0.39 -19.74 -27.02
C ARG A 98 -1.29 -20.73 -26.29
N ALA A 99 -1.75 -21.78 -26.98
CA ALA A 99 -2.59 -22.82 -26.38
C ALA A 99 -1.87 -23.53 -25.23
N ALA A 100 -0.57 -23.84 -25.39
CA ALA A 100 0.21 -24.46 -24.34
C ALA A 100 0.42 -23.54 -23.12
N VAL A 101 0.70 -22.25 -23.34
CA VAL A 101 0.82 -21.26 -22.26
C VAL A 101 -0.53 -21.09 -21.54
N MET A 102 -1.63 -20.97 -22.28
CA MET A 102 -2.98 -20.90 -21.71
C MET A 102 -3.30 -22.14 -20.88
N GLY A 103 -3.04 -23.33 -21.40
CA GLY A 103 -3.21 -24.59 -20.68
C GLY A 103 -2.42 -24.62 -19.38
N LEU A 104 -1.14 -24.23 -19.40
CA LEU A 104 -0.33 -24.12 -18.19
C LEU A 104 -0.92 -23.13 -17.18
N THR A 105 -1.33 -21.93 -17.60
CA THR A 105 -1.92 -20.97 -16.68
C THR A 105 -3.19 -21.49 -16.02
N GLU A 106 -4.00 -22.25 -16.76
CA GLU A 106 -5.22 -22.86 -16.22
C GLU A 106 -4.92 -24.02 -15.26
N THR A 107 -3.96 -24.87 -15.60
CA THR A 107 -3.44 -25.91 -14.70
C THR A 107 -2.94 -25.29 -13.39
N VAL A 108 -2.23 -24.16 -13.46
CA VAL A 108 -1.75 -23.45 -12.26
C VAL A 108 -2.92 -22.92 -11.42
N ARG A 109 -3.94 -22.30 -12.04
CA ARG A 109 -5.14 -21.84 -11.31
C ARG A 109 -5.83 -22.98 -10.57
N ARG A 110 -5.95 -24.14 -11.21
CA ARG A 110 -6.58 -25.33 -10.63
C ARG A 110 -5.72 -25.99 -9.54
N ALA A 111 -4.41 -26.05 -9.74
CA ALA A 111 -3.48 -26.66 -8.78
C ALA A 111 -3.25 -25.79 -7.53
N PHE A 112 -3.43 -24.47 -7.67
CA PHE A 112 -3.22 -23.48 -6.61
C PHE A 112 -4.45 -22.57 -6.47
N PRO A 113 -5.60 -23.12 -6.03
CA PRO A 113 -6.79 -22.32 -5.81
C PRO A 113 -6.53 -21.29 -4.70
N ALA A 114 -7.25 -20.17 -4.75
CA ALA A 114 -7.24 -19.20 -3.67
C ALA A 114 -7.61 -19.89 -2.36
N ARG A 115 -6.67 -19.95 -1.41
CA ARG A 115 -6.91 -20.59 -0.11
C ARG A 115 -7.82 -19.70 0.72
N ILE A 116 -9.06 -20.16 0.87
CA ILE A 116 -10.00 -19.59 1.83
C ILE A 116 -9.46 -19.90 3.23
N ASP A 117 -9.04 -18.85 3.93
CA ASP A 117 -8.60 -18.93 5.31
C ASP A 117 -9.33 -17.84 6.11
N MET A 118 -10.60 -18.11 6.40
CA MET A 118 -11.43 -17.21 7.20
C MET A 118 -10.92 -17.07 8.64
N SER A 119 -10.07 -18.00 9.10
CA SER A 119 -9.42 -17.88 10.40
C SER A 119 -8.43 -16.71 10.38
N ARG A 120 -7.62 -16.54 9.33
CA ARG A 120 -6.73 -15.38 9.23
C ARG A 120 -7.48 -14.06 9.18
N VAL A 121 -8.59 -14.02 8.47
CA VAL A 121 -9.46 -12.83 8.41
C VAL A 121 -10.01 -12.50 9.79
N SER A 122 -10.52 -13.51 10.52
CA SER A 122 -11.12 -13.29 11.85
C SER A 122 -10.11 -12.95 12.95
N HIS A 123 -8.86 -13.43 12.84
CA HIS A 123 -7.77 -13.10 13.75
C HIS A 123 -7.10 -11.75 13.44
N CYS A 124 -7.41 -11.13 12.29
CA CYS A 124 -6.94 -9.79 11.96
C CYS A 124 -7.69 -8.75 12.81
N ARG A 125 -7.17 -8.46 14.01
CA ARG A 125 -7.73 -7.50 14.96
C ARG A 125 -6.85 -6.26 15.04
N GLN A 126 -7.43 -5.11 15.39
CA GLN A 126 -6.71 -3.86 15.62
C GLN A 126 -5.82 -3.99 16.85
N GLU A 127 -4.52 -3.73 16.67
CA GLU A 127 -3.52 -3.83 17.73
C GLU A 127 -3.59 -2.64 18.71
N PRO A 128 -3.07 -2.77 19.95
CA PRO A 128 -2.99 -1.66 20.88
C PRO A 128 -2.14 -0.51 20.34
N GLY A 129 -2.76 0.66 20.15
CA GLY A 129 -2.08 1.85 19.61
C GLY A 129 -1.99 1.92 18.09
N GLU A 130 -2.43 0.89 17.37
CA GLU A 130 -2.61 0.94 15.92
C GLU A 130 -3.81 1.84 15.58
N SER A 131 -3.66 2.73 14.59
CA SER A 131 -4.77 3.58 14.17
C SER A 131 -5.83 2.78 13.40
N VAL A 132 -7.06 3.28 13.39
CA VAL A 132 -8.17 2.67 12.62
C VAL A 132 -7.81 2.54 11.14
N GLN A 133 -7.15 3.55 10.57
CA GLN A 133 -6.74 3.55 9.16
C GLN A 133 -5.72 2.45 8.84
N VAL A 134 -4.66 2.34 9.66
CA VAL A 134 -3.60 1.33 9.46
C VAL A 134 -4.16 -0.08 9.62
N TYR A 135 -5.02 -0.27 10.62
CA TYR A 135 -5.73 -1.53 10.82
C TYR A 135 -6.58 -1.90 9.60
N TYR A 136 -7.37 -0.96 9.06
CA TYR A 136 -8.21 -1.22 7.89
C TYR A 136 -7.40 -1.61 6.66
N GLU A 137 -6.28 -0.93 6.38
CA GLU A 137 -5.40 -1.27 5.25
C GLU A 137 -4.83 -2.68 5.36
N ARG A 138 -4.41 -3.08 6.58
CA ARG A 138 -3.95 -4.44 6.87
C ARG A 138 -5.07 -5.46 6.71
N LEU A 139 -6.24 -5.20 7.29
CA LEU A 139 -7.41 -6.05 7.16
C LEU A 139 -7.81 -6.22 5.70
N TYR A 140 -7.82 -5.15 4.92
CA TYR A 140 -8.16 -5.18 3.50
C TYR A 140 -7.27 -6.17 2.74
N GLY A 141 -5.96 -6.09 2.94
CA GLY A 141 -5.00 -7.00 2.32
C GLY A 141 -5.23 -8.46 2.73
N VAL A 142 -5.45 -8.71 4.03
CA VAL A 142 -5.74 -10.06 4.56
C VAL A 142 -7.07 -10.59 3.99
N PHE A 143 -8.10 -9.75 3.95
CA PHE A 143 -9.43 -10.11 3.45
C PHE A 143 -9.41 -10.44 1.97
N CYS A 144 -8.81 -9.58 1.13
CA CYS A 144 -8.70 -9.84 -0.30
C CYS A 144 -7.86 -11.10 -0.59
N LYS A 145 -6.88 -11.42 0.27
CA LYS A 145 -6.05 -12.62 0.11
C LYS A 145 -6.75 -13.91 0.56
N HIS A 146 -7.55 -13.86 1.62
CA HIS A 146 -8.00 -15.06 2.33
C HIS A 146 -9.52 -15.27 2.38
N SER A 147 -10.34 -14.30 1.97
CA SER A 147 -11.80 -14.46 1.98
C SER A 147 -12.32 -15.39 0.87
N GLY A 148 -11.56 -15.56 -0.20
CA GLY A 148 -12.03 -16.22 -1.43
C GLY A 148 -13.11 -15.45 -2.19
N LEU A 149 -13.43 -14.22 -1.77
CA LEU A 149 -14.42 -13.38 -2.42
C LEU A 149 -13.72 -12.43 -3.40
N LYS A 150 -14.24 -12.37 -4.63
CA LYS A 150 -13.74 -11.42 -5.64
C LYS A 150 -14.30 -10.02 -5.37
N GLU A 151 -13.41 -9.05 -5.38
CA GLU A 151 -13.81 -7.65 -5.29
C GLU A 151 -14.63 -7.25 -6.53
N PRO A 152 -15.84 -6.66 -6.35
CA PRO A 152 -16.67 -6.23 -7.46
C PRO A 152 -16.09 -4.99 -8.14
N ALA A 153 -16.17 -4.94 -9.48
CA ALA A 153 -15.67 -3.82 -10.28
C ALA A 153 -16.46 -2.52 -10.04
N ASP A 154 -17.75 -2.64 -9.76
CA ASP A 154 -18.61 -1.54 -9.32
C ASP A 154 -19.19 -1.86 -7.94
N ARG A 155 -19.08 -0.91 -7.02
CA ARG A 155 -19.56 -1.04 -5.64
C ARG A 155 -21.00 -0.55 -5.49
N GLY A 156 -21.61 0.06 -6.51
CA GLY A 156 -23.02 0.45 -6.53
C GLY A 156 -23.48 1.24 -5.31
N ASN A 157 -24.81 1.32 -5.12
CA ASN A 157 -25.43 2.02 -3.99
C ASN A 157 -25.67 1.15 -2.74
N ARG A 158 -25.70 -0.18 -2.90
CA ARG A 158 -25.91 -1.14 -1.79
C ARG A 158 -24.67 -2.00 -1.59
N PRO A 159 -24.33 -2.38 -0.34
CA PRO A 159 -23.19 -3.24 -0.11
C PRO A 159 -23.39 -4.58 -0.81
N THR A 160 -22.38 -4.99 -1.56
CA THR A 160 -22.31 -6.33 -2.14
C THR A 160 -22.00 -7.37 -1.06
N THR A 161 -22.16 -8.66 -1.34
CA THR A 161 -21.73 -9.73 -0.41
C THR A 161 -20.27 -9.55 0.00
N TRP A 162 -19.38 -9.23 -0.93
CA TRP A 162 -17.98 -8.93 -0.64
C TRP A 162 -17.84 -7.78 0.38
N GLU A 163 -18.54 -6.67 0.16
CA GLU A 163 -18.47 -5.50 1.04
C GLU A 163 -19.09 -5.77 2.41
N SER A 164 -20.21 -6.49 2.48
CA SER A 164 -20.86 -6.87 3.75
C SER A 164 -19.95 -7.75 4.62
N TYR A 165 -19.22 -8.69 4.03
CA TYR A 165 -18.27 -9.52 4.77
C TYR A 165 -17.05 -8.72 5.25
N LEU A 166 -16.55 -7.80 4.42
CA LEU A 166 -15.46 -6.89 4.81
C LEU A 166 -15.90 -5.95 5.94
N ALA A 167 -17.09 -5.36 5.83
CA ALA A 167 -17.70 -4.48 6.85
C ALA A 167 -17.84 -5.20 8.20
N ASN A 168 -18.37 -6.44 8.18
CA ASN A 168 -18.47 -7.27 9.38
C ASN A 168 -17.09 -7.60 9.97
N SER A 169 -16.11 -7.93 9.13
CA SER A 169 -14.74 -8.22 9.58
C SER A 169 -14.10 -6.98 10.21
N LEU A 170 -14.28 -5.81 9.59
CA LEU A 170 -13.82 -4.52 10.09
C LEU A 170 -14.39 -4.25 11.47
N LEU A 171 -15.72 -4.22 11.59
CA LEU A 171 -16.40 -3.84 12.83
C LEU A 171 -16.08 -4.78 13.99
N ASN A 172 -15.96 -6.09 13.71
CA ASN A 172 -15.64 -7.08 14.73
C ASN A 172 -14.17 -7.00 15.15
N GLY A 173 -13.26 -6.62 14.25
CA GLY A 173 -11.83 -6.57 14.55
C GLY A 173 -11.32 -5.24 15.09
N LEU A 174 -12.12 -4.18 15.04
CA LEU A 174 -11.82 -2.93 15.77
C LEU A 174 -11.65 -3.18 17.27
N ARG A 175 -10.85 -2.35 17.92
CA ARG A 175 -10.77 -2.30 19.38
C ARG A 175 -12.17 -2.11 19.97
N THR A 176 -12.44 -2.77 21.09
CA THR A 176 -13.79 -2.85 21.69
C THR A 176 -14.41 -1.47 21.94
N GLU A 177 -13.62 -0.51 22.46
CA GLU A 177 -14.05 0.87 22.70
C GLU A 177 -14.55 1.56 21.41
N ILE A 178 -13.82 1.39 20.31
CA ILE A 178 -14.15 1.99 19.01
C ILE A 178 -15.36 1.28 18.40
N SER A 179 -15.36 -0.06 18.40
CA SER A 179 -16.49 -0.86 17.88
C SER A 179 -17.80 -0.51 18.58
N GLN A 180 -17.78 -0.32 19.90
CA GLN A 180 -18.96 0.11 20.67
C GLN A 180 -19.39 1.53 20.32
N ALA A 181 -18.46 2.48 20.20
CA ALA A 181 -18.76 3.84 19.79
C ALA A 181 -19.38 3.92 18.38
N VAL A 182 -18.91 3.08 17.45
CA VAL A 182 -19.52 2.94 16.11
C VAL A 182 -20.96 2.45 16.22
N LYS A 183 -21.19 1.34 16.96
CA LYS A 183 -22.54 0.77 17.15
C LYS A 183 -23.52 1.73 17.83
N HIS A 184 -23.01 2.63 18.67
CA HIS A 184 -23.82 3.65 19.33
C HIS A 184 -24.14 4.85 18.41
N SER A 185 -23.16 5.29 17.61
CA SER A 185 -23.31 6.49 16.76
C SER A 185 -23.95 6.21 15.40
N TYR A 186 -23.94 4.95 14.95
CA TYR A 186 -24.50 4.55 13.66
C TYR A 186 -25.49 3.41 13.87
N ILE A 187 -26.80 3.66 13.67
CA ILE A 187 -27.88 2.69 13.94
C ILE A 187 -27.92 1.56 12.90
N GLU A 188 -27.74 1.88 11.62
CA GLU A 188 -27.82 0.94 10.50
C GLU A 188 -26.50 0.20 10.24
N TRP A 189 -25.65 0.07 11.27
CA TRP A 189 -24.31 -0.52 11.17
C TRP A 189 -24.30 -1.97 10.65
N ILE A 190 -25.39 -2.72 10.83
CA ILE A 190 -25.52 -4.11 10.40
C ILE A 190 -25.49 -4.23 8.86
N GLU A 191 -26.14 -3.29 8.17
CA GLU A 191 -26.21 -3.24 6.71
C GLU A 191 -25.33 -2.12 6.13
N GLY A 192 -24.44 -1.60 6.97
CA GLY A 192 -23.65 -0.43 6.67
C GLY A 192 -22.55 -0.67 5.65
N ARG A 193 -22.24 0.38 4.89
CA ARG A 193 -21.09 0.42 3.98
C ARG A 193 -19.80 0.53 4.78
N VAL A 194 -18.72 -0.03 4.24
CA VAL A 194 -17.38 0.07 4.84
C VAL A 194 -16.98 1.53 5.03
N SER A 195 -17.28 2.39 4.05
CA SER A 195 -16.96 3.83 4.11
C SER A 195 -17.68 4.56 5.26
N THR A 196 -18.94 4.22 5.53
CA THR A 196 -19.69 4.81 6.65
C THR A 196 -19.14 4.32 7.98
N ILE A 197 -18.91 3.01 8.12
CA ILE A 197 -18.31 2.43 9.32
C ILE A 197 -16.95 3.08 9.62
N MET A 198 -16.10 3.27 8.60
CA MET A 198 -14.80 3.93 8.74
C MET A 198 -14.93 5.37 9.23
N LYS A 199 -15.89 6.16 8.74
CA LYS A 199 -16.12 7.54 9.23
C LYS A 199 -16.44 7.56 10.72
N HIS A 200 -17.34 6.69 11.17
CA HIS A 200 -17.70 6.58 12.58
C HIS A 200 -16.53 6.07 13.43
N ALA A 201 -15.74 5.13 12.91
CA ALA A 201 -14.58 4.57 13.62
C ALA A 201 -13.45 5.61 13.78
N LEU A 202 -13.15 6.39 12.74
CA LEU A 202 -12.18 7.48 12.79
C LEU A 202 -12.61 8.57 13.77
N HIS A 203 -13.89 8.95 13.73
CA HIS A 203 -14.43 9.91 14.70
C HIS A 203 -14.31 9.42 16.15
N ALA A 204 -14.62 8.14 16.39
CA ALA A 204 -14.47 7.54 17.70
C ALA A 204 -13.00 7.49 18.17
N GLU A 205 -12.06 7.22 17.27
CA GLU A 205 -10.62 7.28 17.55
C GLU A 205 -10.19 8.69 17.97
N ASP A 206 -10.64 9.71 17.25
CA ASP A 206 -10.36 11.11 17.57
C ASP A 206 -10.93 11.50 18.94
N GLU A 207 -12.17 11.15 19.24
CA GLU A 207 -12.77 11.42 20.55
C GLU A 207 -12.00 10.75 21.69
N LEU A 208 -11.57 9.50 21.51
CA LEU A 208 -10.81 8.76 22.53
C LEU A 208 -9.43 9.40 22.76
N ARG A 209 -8.77 9.85 21.69
CA ARG A 209 -7.52 10.60 21.78
C ARG A 209 -7.71 11.90 22.55
N GLU A 210 -8.71 12.69 22.20
CA GLU A 210 -9.01 13.95 22.90
C GLU A 210 -9.38 13.72 24.37
N LYS A 211 -10.19 12.71 24.69
CA LYS A 211 -10.56 12.36 26.08
C LYS A 211 -9.32 11.98 26.90
N LYS A 212 -8.31 11.35 26.29
CA LYS A 212 -7.05 11.00 26.94
C LYS A 212 -6.11 12.19 27.12
N GLU A 213 -6.12 13.15 26.20
CA GLU A 213 -5.25 14.34 26.23
C GLU A 213 -5.79 15.47 27.12
N ARG A 214 -7.12 15.68 27.16
CA ARG A 214 -7.77 16.72 27.99
C ARG A 214 -7.31 16.73 29.46
N PRO A 215 -7.29 15.61 30.21
CA PRO A 215 -6.85 15.64 31.61
C PRO A 215 -5.36 15.98 31.73
N ARG A 216 -4.51 15.47 30.82
CA ARG A 216 -3.07 15.79 30.79
C ARG A 216 -2.84 17.29 30.57
N ILE A 217 -3.58 17.90 29.64
CA ILE A 217 -3.52 19.35 29.40
C ILE A 217 -3.96 20.12 30.64
N LYS A 218 -5.07 19.71 31.28
CA LYS A 218 -5.56 20.35 32.52
C LYS A 218 -4.55 20.24 33.67
N GLU A 219 -3.91 19.09 33.84
CA GLU A 219 -2.85 18.89 34.84
C GLU A 219 -1.64 19.78 34.57
N LEU A 220 -1.18 19.85 33.32
CA LEU A 220 -0.08 20.74 32.93
C LEU A 220 -0.44 22.22 33.16
N GLN A 221 -1.67 22.63 32.85
CA GLN A 221 -2.16 23.97 33.11
C GLN A 221 -2.21 24.27 34.62
N LEU A 222 -2.72 23.34 35.43
CA LEU A 222 -2.78 23.49 36.88
C LEU A 222 -1.39 23.57 37.51
N ALA A 223 -0.47 22.70 37.09
CA ALA A 223 0.92 22.70 37.54
C ALA A 223 1.64 24.01 37.16
N ALA A 224 1.39 24.54 35.95
CA ALA A 224 1.89 25.84 35.54
C ALA A 224 1.36 26.95 36.48
N VAL A 225 0.04 27.01 36.71
CA VAL A 225 -0.58 28.00 37.61
C VAL A 225 -0.04 27.91 39.04
N GLN A 226 0.13 26.71 39.59
CA GLN A 226 0.70 26.52 40.93
C GLN A 226 2.16 26.98 41.00
N ARG A 227 2.95 26.74 39.96
CA ARG A 227 4.34 27.23 39.86
C ARG A 227 4.42 28.76 39.77
N PHE A 228 3.45 29.40 39.11
CA PHE A 228 3.34 30.86 39.06
C PHE A 228 2.81 31.47 40.37
N SER A 229 1.89 30.79 41.06
CA SER A 229 1.28 31.25 42.31
C SER A 229 2.19 31.06 43.54
N GLY A 230 3.01 30.01 43.57
CA GLY A 230 3.92 29.71 44.69
C GLY A 230 5.20 30.56 44.72
N ASN A 231 5.51 31.30 43.67
CA ASN A 231 6.75 32.06 43.58
C ASN A 231 6.52 33.52 43.99
N LYS A 232 6.76 33.84 45.28
CA LYS A 232 6.88 35.23 45.79
C LYS A 232 8.04 36.03 45.15
N GLY A 233 8.70 35.49 44.12
CA GLY A 233 9.65 36.17 43.24
C GLY A 233 9.12 36.55 41.84
N GLY A 234 7.83 36.30 41.53
CA GLY A 234 7.24 36.52 40.20
C GLY A 234 7.37 37.95 39.66
N GLN A 235 7.36 38.96 40.54
CA GLN A 235 7.60 40.36 40.14
C GLN A 235 9.04 40.61 39.67
N LYS A 236 10.06 39.98 40.27
CA LYS A 236 11.47 40.13 39.85
C LYS A 236 11.73 39.48 38.49
N TRP A 237 11.05 38.37 38.19
CA TRP A 237 11.20 37.70 36.89
C TRP A 237 10.41 38.40 35.79
N LEU A 238 9.21 38.93 36.08
CA LEU A 238 8.47 39.81 35.15
C LEU A 238 9.25 41.08 34.83
N LEU A 239 9.89 41.72 35.83
CA LEU A 239 10.82 42.82 35.56
C LEU A 239 12.00 42.33 34.73
N SER A 240 12.62 41.19 35.05
CA SER A 240 13.74 40.67 34.26
C SER A 240 13.35 40.36 32.81
N ILE A 241 12.14 39.89 32.53
CA ILE A 241 11.64 39.67 31.17
C ILE A 241 11.30 40.98 30.49
N GLN A 242 10.64 41.92 31.18
CA GLN A 242 10.38 43.24 30.61
C GLN A 242 11.68 43.97 30.30
N THR A 243 12.70 43.87 31.15
CA THR A 243 14.04 44.43 30.88
C THR A 243 14.73 43.70 29.72
N LYS A 244 14.67 42.36 29.65
CA LYS A 244 15.24 41.61 28.53
C LYS A 244 14.52 41.88 27.20
N MET A 245 13.19 41.98 27.21
CA MET A 245 12.42 42.37 26.03
C MET A 245 12.68 43.83 25.64
N ALA A 246 12.84 44.74 26.60
CA ALA A 246 13.21 46.13 26.31
C ALA A 246 14.61 46.23 25.69
N VAL A 247 15.58 45.43 26.15
CA VAL A 247 16.93 45.35 25.55
C VAL A 247 16.85 44.78 24.14
N ILE A 248 16.12 43.68 23.91
CA ILE A 248 15.95 43.08 22.59
C ILE A 248 15.24 44.07 21.63
N CYS A 249 14.20 44.76 22.10
CA CYS A 249 13.53 45.79 21.30
C CYS A 249 14.45 46.99 20.99
N ALA A 250 15.31 47.40 21.92
CA ALA A 250 16.27 48.48 21.71
C ALA A 250 17.40 48.06 20.74
N GLU A 251 17.89 46.83 20.82
CA GLU A 251 18.85 46.26 19.86
C GLU A 251 18.22 46.14 18.47
N LEU A 252 16.99 45.63 18.35
CA LEU A 252 16.27 45.59 17.07
C LEU A 252 16.01 46.98 16.50
N ALA A 253 15.64 47.96 17.33
CA ALA A 253 15.45 49.34 16.90
C ALA A 253 16.76 49.99 16.42
N THR A 254 17.88 49.74 17.11
CA THR A 254 19.20 50.23 16.71
C THR A 254 19.66 49.57 15.40
N THR A 255 19.39 48.28 15.23
CA THR A 255 19.74 47.52 14.02
C THR A 255 18.91 47.98 12.81
N LEU A 256 17.61 48.25 13.02
CA LEU A 256 16.73 48.84 12.01
C LEU A 256 17.12 50.30 11.70
N PHE A 257 17.60 51.08 12.67
CA PHE A 257 18.03 52.46 12.46
C PHE A 257 19.38 52.56 11.71
N VAL A 258 20.32 51.65 11.98
CA VAL A 258 21.57 51.51 11.21
C VAL A 258 21.27 51.04 9.80
N SER A 259 20.40 50.03 9.63
CA SER A 259 19.99 49.56 8.31
C SER A 259 19.21 50.62 7.50
N ALA A 260 18.42 51.48 8.15
CA ALA A 260 17.73 52.61 7.51
C ALA A 260 18.69 53.76 7.15
N ARG A 261 19.76 53.97 7.93
CA ARG A 261 20.81 54.95 7.63
C ARG A 261 21.68 54.51 6.45
N ASP A 262 21.99 53.23 6.34
CA ASP A 262 22.74 52.67 5.21
C ASP A 262 21.88 52.63 3.93
N ALA A 263 20.59 52.28 4.05
CA ALA A 263 19.63 52.34 2.93
C ALA A 263 19.31 53.78 2.48
N GLY A 264 19.43 54.77 3.37
CA GLY A 264 19.24 56.19 3.08
C GLY A 264 20.45 56.87 2.42
N SER A 265 21.63 56.24 2.42
CA SER A 265 22.82 56.75 1.72
C SER A 265 23.00 56.22 0.29
N ALA A 266 22.22 55.19 -0.10
CA ALA A 266 22.36 54.49 -1.38
C ALA A 266 21.31 54.88 -2.45
N LYS A 267 20.60 56.00 -2.29
CA LYS A 267 19.63 56.50 -3.29
C LYS A 267 19.69 58.02 -3.49
N TRP A 268 20.85 58.57 -3.83
CA TRP A 268 20.98 59.88 -4.48
C TRP A 268 22.28 60.00 -5.30
N THR A 269 22.49 59.09 -6.26
CA THR A 269 23.33 59.33 -7.45
C THR A 269 22.86 58.39 -8.56
N ASP A 270 21.76 58.75 -9.22
CA ASP A 270 21.58 58.52 -10.68
C ASP A 270 20.25 59.14 -11.14
N ILE A 271 20.24 60.47 -11.20
CA ILE A 271 19.46 61.24 -12.16
C ILE A 271 20.38 62.40 -12.58
N GLY A 272 20.96 62.34 -13.78
CA GLY A 272 21.56 63.49 -14.43
C GLY A 272 22.91 63.26 -15.13
N GLN A 273 22.91 62.53 -16.25
CA GLN A 273 23.49 62.97 -17.53
C GLN A 273 22.95 62.11 -18.68
#